data_AF-A0ABD2VXI7-F1
#
_entry.id   AF-A0ABD2VXI7-F1
#
_cell.length_a   1.000
_cell.length_b   1.000
_cell.length_c   1.000
_cell.angle_alpha   90.00
_cell.angle_beta   90.00
_cell.angle_gamma   90.00
#
_symmetry.space_group_name_H-M   'P 1'
#
loop_
_entity.id
_entity.type
_entity.pdbx_description
1 polymer ?
#
loop_
_entity_poly.entity_id
_entity_poly.type
_entity_poly.pdbx_seq_one_letter_code
_entity_poly.pdbx_strand_id
1 'polypeptide(L)'
;MLNDADVNLTAIENLSGASSLIIDALHDETAMRRALILGNVNTSMKDVLSTTVPDEFLFGKDLSELLKQALTTHKDIQVLSKKSVAPTSNGTKNLKGPQRPTGRSQTTTTSGQQRSTPAYINRMGGTRYEYLNKITRDKWQWCEAHNNIVFASFIKSKENVEADEESRREEAEDEYELSNEAYENIVKSFGHPQIDLVE
;
A
#
# COMPACT_ATOMS: atom_id res chain seq x y z
N MET A 1 -8.52 -11.39 53.35
CA MET A 1 -7.37 -12.07 52.73
C MET A 1 -7.90 -12.74 51.50
N LEU A 2 -7.75 -12.11 50.33
CA LEU A 2 -8.11 -12.72 49.06
C LEU A 2 -6.99 -13.72 48.74
N ASN A 3 -7.36 -14.98 48.51
CA ASN A 3 -6.41 -16.07 48.35
C ASN A 3 -5.56 -15.82 47.10
N ASP A 4 -4.25 -16.03 47.20
CA ASP A 4 -3.30 -15.90 46.08
C ASP A 4 -3.70 -16.74 44.85
N ALA A 5 -4.53 -17.78 45.04
CA ALA A 5 -5.11 -18.58 43.95
C ALA A 5 -6.13 -17.82 43.09
N ASP A 6 -6.92 -16.91 43.67
CA ASP A 6 -7.94 -16.13 42.95
C ASP A 6 -7.29 -15.04 42.10
N VAL A 7 -6.23 -14.41 42.62
CA VAL A 7 -5.43 -13.41 41.90
C VAL A 7 -4.74 -14.02 40.67
N ASN A 8 -4.22 -15.25 40.79
CA ASN A 8 -3.64 -15.97 39.68
C ASN A 8 -4.67 -16.35 38.60
N LEU A 9 -5.90 -16.71 38.99
CA LEU A 9 -6.96 -17.03 38.04
C LEU A 9 -7.37 -15.81 37.22
N THR A 10 -7.56 -14.66 37.88
CA THR A 10 -7.87 -13.38 37.19
C THR A 10 -6.73 -12.92 36.27
N ALA A 11 -5.46 -13.11 36.68
CA ALA A 11 -4.32 -12.80 35.83
C ALA A 11 -4.26 -13.67 34.56
N ILE A 12 -4.59 -14.96 34.69
CA ILE A 12 -4.67 -15.90 33.56
C ILE A 12 -5.82 -15.52 32.61
N GLU A 13 -6.98 -15.14 33.14
CA GLU A 13 -8.11 -14.68 32.32
C GLU A 13 -7.77 -13.39 31.54
N ASN A 14 -7.13 -12.42 32.21
CA ASN A 14 -6.68 -11.18 31.56
C ASN A 14 -5.63 -11.45 30.49
N LEU A 15 -4.69 -12.36 30.74
CA LEU A 15 -3.68 -12.77 29.76
C LEU A 15 -4.31 -13.47 28.57
N SER A 16 -5.30 -14.35 28.79
CA SER A 16 -6.05 -14.99 27.71
C SER A 16 -6.80 -13.95 26.88
N GLY A 17 -7.45 -12.98 27.52
CA GLY A 17 -8.12 -11.88 26.83
C GLY A 17 -7.15 -11.04 26.00
N ALA A 18 -6.00 -10.68 26.56
CA ALA A 18 -4.95 -9.96 25.85
C ALA A 18 -4.39 -10.78 24.67
N SER A 19 -4.19 -12.09 24.84
CA SER A 19 -3.71 -12.96 23.76
C SER A 19 -4.69 -13.03 22.59
N SER A 20 -6.00 -13.08 22.87
CA SER A 20 -7.03 -13.03 21.83
C SER A 20 -6.99 -11.70 21.07
N LEU A 21 -6.88 -10.56 21.78
CA LEU A 21 -6.79 -9.25 21.14
C LEU A 21 -5.55 -9.12 20.25
N ILE A 22 -4.41 -9.65 20.69
CA ILE A 22 -3.19 -9.66 19.88
C ILE A 22 -3.37 -10.54 18.64
N ILE A 23 -3.99 -11.71 18.77
CA ILE A 23 -4.28 -12.60 17.63
C ILE A 23 -5.19 -11.89 16.61
N ASP A 24 -6.22 -11.19 17.06
CA ASP A 24 -7.13 -10.43 16.19
C ASP A 24 -6.38 -9.30 15.46
N ALA A 25 -5.54 -8.55 16.18
CA ALA A 25 -4.72 -7.49 15.59
C ALA A 25 -3.72 -8.02 14.54
N LEU A 26 -3.06 -9.16 14.83
CA LEU A 26 -2.14 -9.82 13.89
C LEU A 26 -2.88 -10.38 12.66
N HIS A 27 -4.10 -10.86 12.85
CA HIS A 27 -4.95 -11.31 11.76
C HIS A 27 -5.31 -10.14 10.84
N ASP A 28 -5.72 -9.00 11.40
CA ASP A 28 -6.05 -7.80 10.63
C ASP A 28 -4.83 -7.25 9.89
N GLU A 29 -3.65 -7.26 10.52
CA GLU A 29 -2.40 -6.90 9.86
C GLU A 29 -2.09 -7.83 8.67
N THR A 30 -2.26 -9.13 8.86
CA THR A 30 -2.09 -10.14 7.81
C THR A 30 -3.05 -9.87 6.66
N ALA A 31 -4.32 -9.56 6.95
CA ALA A 31 -5.33 -9.24 5.95
C ALA A 31 -4.98 -7.94 5.19
N MET A 32 -4.55 -6.89 5.89
CA MET A 32 -4.13 -5.61 5.29
C MET A 32 -2.94 -5.80 4.35
N ARG A 33 -1.88 -6.49 4.80
CA ARG A 33 -0.69 -6.78 3.98
C ARG A 33 -1.07 -7.56 2.72
N ARG A 34 -1.97 -8.55 2.82
CA ARG A 34 -2.48 -9.30 1.66
C ARG A 34 -3.28 -8.41 0.71
N ALA A 35 -4.16 -7.55 1.23
CA ALA A 35 -4.96 -6.65 0.41
C ALA A 35 -4.08 -5.65 -0.38
N LEU A 36 -3.06 -5.08 0.26
CA LEU A 36 -2.09 -4.18 -0.37
C LEU A 36 -1.33 -4.87 -1.50
N ILE A 37 -0.86 -6.09 -1.27
CA ILE A 37 -0.14 -6.86 -2.31
C ILE A 37 -1.09 -7.24 -3.44
N LEU A 38 -2.30 -7.73 -3.16
CA LEU A 38 -3.30 -8.07 -4.18
C LEU A 38 -3.75 -6.86 -5.01
N GLY A 39 -3.73 -5.66 -4.43
CA GLY A 39 -4.01 -4.41 -5.14
C GLY A 39 -2.90 -4.00 -6.13
N ASN A 40 -1.66 -4.42 -5.85
CA ASN A 40 -0.48 -4.05 -6.62
C ASN A 40 0.02 -5.13 -7.59
N VAL A 41 -0.64 -6.30 -7.62
CA VAL A 41 -0.26 -7.45 -8.46
C VAL A 41 -1.15 -7.56 -9.71
N ASN A 42 -0.60 -8.08 -10.81
CA ASN A 42 -1.32 -8.32 -12.07
C ASN A 42 -2.56 -9.21 -11.83
N THR A 43 -3.66 -8.92 -12.52
CA THR A 43 -4.93 -9.68 -12.48
C THR A 43 -4.73 -11.20 -12.58
N SER A 44 -3.80 -11.67 -13.42
CA SER A 44 -3.49 -13.10 -13.60
C SER A 44 -2.92 -13.77 -12.34
N MET A 45 -2.13 -13.07 -11.54
CA MET A 45 -1.56 -13.58 -10.29
C MET A 45 -2.52 -13.34 -9.11
N LYS A 46 -3.39 -12.33 -9.20
CA LYS A 46 -4.36 -11.98 -8.16
C LYS A 46 -5.31 -13.12 -7.81
N ASP A 47 -5.82 -13.83 -8.81
CA ASP A 47 -6.75 -14.96 -8.62
C ASP A 47 -6.10 -16.16 -7.90
N VAL A 48 -4.79 -16.32 -8.10
CA VAL A 48 -4.02 -17.39 -7.47
C VAL A 48 -3.72 -17.02 -6.01
N LEU A 49 -3.31 -15.78 -5.77
CA LEU A 49 -2.98 -15.25 -4.44
C LEU A 49 -4.22 -15.03 -3.54
N SER A 50 -5.42 -14.86 -4.12
CA SER A 50 -6.66 -14.79 -3.35
C SER A 50 -7.12 -16.16 -2.85
N THR A 51 -6.73 -17.24 -3.53
CA THR A 51 -7.13 -18.61 -3.19
C THR A 51 -6.23 -19.23 -2.11
N THR A 52 -5.01 -18.70 -1.89
CA THR A 52 -4.06 -19.27 -0.91
C THR A 52 -4.51 -19.04 0.54
N VAL A 53 -4.31 -20.05 1.37
CA VAL A 53 -4.47 -19.95 2.83
C VAL A 53 -3.20 -19.30 3.41
N PRO A 54 -3.33 -18.26 4.25
CA PRO A 54 -2.19 -17.70 4.96
C PRO A 54 -1.70 -18.72 5.99
N ASP A 55 -0.41 -19.02 5.95
CA ASP A 55 0.27 -19.96 6.85
C ASP A 55 1.46 -19.22 7.49
N GLU A 56 2.53 -19.90 7.89
CA GLU A 56 3.81 -19.30 8.32
C GLU A 56 4.33 -18.17 7.40
N PHE A 57 3.91 -18.18 6.13
CA PHE A 57 4.14 -17.09 5.18
C PHE A 57 2.81 -16.48 4.71
N LEU A 58 2.86 -15.20 4.33
CA LEU A 58 1.72 -14.36 3.94
C LEU A 58 0.80 -14.96 2.84
N PHE A 59 1.36 -15.82 1.97
CA PHE A 59 0.65 -16.57 0.91
C PHE A 59 0.97 -18.08 0.93
N GLY A 60 1.53 -18.58 2.03
CA GLY A 60 1.89 -19.99 2.19
C GLY A 60 3.21 -20.40 1.52
N LYS A 61 3.69 -21.60 1.90
CA LYS A 61 4.96 -22.18 1.42
C LYS A 61 4.90 -22.56 -0.07
N ASP A 62 3.72 -22.90 -0.55
CA ASP A 62 3.49 -23.38 -1.92
C ASP A 62 3.37 -22.26 -2.96
N LEU A 63 3.56 -21.00 -2.55
CA LEU A 63 3.50 -19.84 -3.44
C LEU A 63 4.40 -19.99 -4.67
N SER A 64 5.63 -20.50 -4.49
CA SER A 64 6.58 -20.68 -5.61
C SER A 64 6.06 -21.65 -6.66
N GLU A 65 5.38 -22.71 -6.23
CA GLU A 65 4.83 -23.72 -7.13
C GLU A 65 3.55 -23.21 -7.82
N LEU A 66 2.68 -22.55 -7.06
CA LEU A 66 1.45 -21.92 -7.58
C LEU A 66 1.76 -20.84 -8.62
N LEU A 67 2.80 -20.02 -8.40
CA LEU A 67 3.21 -19.00 -9.38
C LEU A 67 3.78 -19.63 -10.65
N LYS A 68 4.55 -20.73 -10.55
CA LYS A 68 5.03 -21.46 -11.73
C LYS A 68 3.88 -22.05 -12.53
N GLN A 69 2.88 -22.63 -11.86
CA GLN A 69 1.67 -23.15 -12.50
C GLN A 69 0.87 -22.03 -13.19
N ALA A 70 0.69 -20.88 -12.53
CA ALA A 70 -0.01 -19.72 -13.09
C ALA A 70 0.71 -19.11 -14.31
N LEU A 71 2.04 -19.10 -14.31
CA LEU A 71 2.85 -18.63 -15.43
C LEU A 71 2.76 -19.57 -16.64
N THR A 72 2.64 -20.89 -16.43
CA THR A 72 2.42 -21.85 -17.52
C THR A 72 1.04 -21.71 -18.15
N THR A 73 -0.02 -21.57 -17.34
CA THR A 73 -1.38 -21.42 -17.86
C THR A 73 -1.55 -20.11 -18.64
N HIS A 74 -0.92 -19.01 -18.21
CA HIS A 74 -0.99 -17.75 -18.96
C HIS A 74 -0.24 -17.81 -20.31
N LYS A 75 0.88 -18.53 -20.40
CA LYS A 75 1.57 -18.78 -21.67
C LYS A 75 0.70 -19.59 -22.62
N ASP A 76 -0.02 -20.59 -22.12
CA ASP A 76 -0.91 -21.42 -22.92
C ASP A 76 -2.17 -20.64 -23.39
N ILE A 77 -2.73 -19.76 -22.55
CA ILE A 77 -3.84 -18.87 -22.91
C ILE A 77 -3.43 -17.86 -23.98
N GLN A 78 -2.23 -17.27 -23.90
CA GLN A 78 -1.73 -16.38 -24.95
C GLN A 78 -1.51 -17.10 -26.30
N VAL A 79 -1.13 -18.38 -26.26
CA VAL A 79 -0.99 -19.20 -27.47
C VAL A 79 -2.35 -19.53 -28.09
N LEU A 80 -3.38 -19.80 -27.27
CA LEU A 80 -4.75 -20.05 -27.72
C LEU A 80 -5.52 -18.78 -28.18
N SER A 81 -5.05 -17.59 -27.79
CA SER A 81 -5.66 -16.29 -28.13
C SER A 81 -5.29 -15.74 -29.53
N LYS A 82 -4.49 -16.46 -30.34
CA LYS A 82 -4.21 -16.02 -31.73
C LYS A 82 -5.46 -16.20 -32.61
N LYS A 83 -6.36 -15.23 -32.56
CA LYS A 83 -7.52 -15.12 -33.46
C LYS A 83 -7.03 -14.99 -34.90
N SER A 84 -7.26 -16.01 -35.73
CA SER A 84 -7.13 -15.88 -37.17
C SER A 84 -8.17 -14.87 -37.68
N VAL A 85 -7.73 -13.73 -38.22
CA VAL A 85 -8.59 -12.80 -38.94
C VAL A 85 -8.27 -12.93 -40.43
N ALA A 86 -9.24 -13.41 -41.21
CA ALA A 86 -9.19 -13.45 -42.68
C ALA A 86 -9.28 -12.04 -43.28
N PRO A 87 -8.81 -11.81 -44.52
CA PRO A 87 -8.70 -10.47 -45.09
C PRO A 87 -10.00 -10.07 -45.79
N THR A 88 -10.57 -8.93 -45.40
CA THR A 88 -11.64 -8.28 -46.19
C THR A 88 -11.08 -7.00 -46.78
N SER A 89 -10.84 -7.03 -48.10
CA SER A 89 -10.61 -5.85 -48.91
C SER A 89 -11.85 -4.95 -48.88
N ASN A 90 -11.65 -3.63 -48.82
CA ASN A 90 -12.27 -2.68 -49.75
C ASN A 90 -11.61 -1.30 -49.57
N GLY A 91 -11.14 -0.73 -50.69
CA GLY A 91 -10.58 0.62 -50.77
C GLY A 91 -11.61 1.69 -50.37
N THR A 92 -11.19 2.89 -49.99
CA THR A 92 -10.79 3.89 -50.99
C THR A 92 -9.94 5.03 -50.41
N LYS A 93 -8.97 5.42 -51.25
CA LYS A 93 -8.20 6.67 -51.39
C LYS A 93 -8.61 7.85 -50.48
N ASN A 94 -7.66 8.29 -49.64
CA ASN A 94 -7.40 9.70 -49.35
C ASN A 94 -5.97 9.87 -48.80
N LEU A 95 -5.01 10.23 -49.66
CA LEU A 95 -3.76 10.87 -49.24
C LEU A 95 -4.11 12.29 -48.77
N LYS A 96 -4.06 12.55 -47.47
CA LYS A 96 -3.96 13.90 -46.91
C LYS A 96 -2.71 13.94 -46.04
N GLY A 97 -1.76 14.79 -46.44
CA GLY A 97 -0.45 14.95 -45.80
C GLY A 97 -0.54 15.43 -44.34
N PRO A 98 0.60 15.55 -43.64
CA PRO A 98 0.64 15.73 -42.20
C PRO A 98 0.05 17.09 -41.80
N GLN A 99 -1.03 17.06 -40.99
CA GLN A 99 -1.50 18.26 -40.31
C GLN A 99 -0.70 18.49 -39.02
N ARG A 100 0.00 19.62 -39.01
CA ARG A 100 0.70 20.22 -37.88
C ARG A 100 -0.28 20.46 -36.73
N PRO A 101 0.02 20.09 -35.47
CA PRO A 101 -0.93 20.28 -34.37
C PRO A 101 -0.96 21.75 -33.94
N THR A 102 -2.03 22.44 -34.34
CA THR A 102 -2.43 23.74 -33.78
C THR A 102 -3.71 23.54 -32.98
N GLY A 103 -3.63 23.61 -31.65
CA GLY A 103 -4.82 23.53 -30.80
C GLY A 103 -4.53 23.08 -29.37
N ARG A 104 -3.72 23.87 -28.65
CA ARG A 104 -3.58 23.77 -27.19
C ARG A 104 -4.92 24.19 -26.58
N SER A 105 -5.79 23.24 -26.27
CA SER A 105 -7.00 23.52 -25.50
C SER A 105 -6.58 23.81 -24.05
N GLN A 106 -6.39 25.09 -23.75
CA GLN A 106 -6.34 25.59 -22.38
C GLN A 106 -7.77 25.55 -21.85
N THR A 107 -8.11 24.52 -21.08
CA THR A 107 -9.23 24.63 -20.15
C THR A 107 -8.75 25.40 -18.93
N THR A 108 -8.97 26.72 -19.01
CA THR A 108 -8.98 27.66 -17.90
C THR A 108 -10.26 27.44 -17.10
N THR A 109 -10.16 26.76 -15.97
CA THR A 109 -11.13 26.88 -14.88
C THR A 109 -10.34 27.08 -13.58
N THR A 110 -10.36 28.34 -13.15
CA THR A 110 -10.25 28.89 -11.80
C THR A 110 -10.06 27.88 -10.66
N SER A 111 -8.80 27.63 -10.27
CA SER A 111 -8.34 27.45 -8.87
C SER A 111 -6.83 27.14 -8.89
N GLY A 112 -6.04 28.18 -8.61
CA GLY A 112 -4.61 28.24 -8.93
C GLY A 112 -3.65 27.50 -8.00
N GLN A 113 -3.90 26.27 -7.55
CA GLN A 113 -2.92 25.59 -6.66
C GLN A 113 -2.52 24.14 -6.96
N GLN A 114 -3.26 23.32 -7.71
CA GLN A 114 -2.98 21.87 -7.71
C GLN A 114 -2.55 21.25 -9.05
N ARG A 115 -2.13 22.04 -10.06
CA ARG A 115 -1.59 21.50 -11.32
C ARG A 115 -0.06 21.42 -11.37
N SER A 116 0.63 22.03 -10.42
CA SER A 116 2.10 22.08 -10.36
C SER A 116 2.70 20.83 -9.70
N THR A 117 2.02 20.28 -8.69
CA THR A 117 2.56 19.25 -7.80
C THR A 117 2.90 17.94 -8.53
N PRO A 118 2.03 17.36 -9.38
CA PRO A 118 2.38 16.15 -10.11
C PRO A 118 3.56 16.35 -11.08
N ALA A 119 3.71 17.56 -11.63
CA ALA A 119 4.80 17.88 -12.54
C ALA A 119 6.16 17.97 -11.83
N TYR A 120 6.20 18.40 -10.56
CA TYR A 120 7.43 18.41 -9.77
C TYR A 120 7.86 16.99 -9.40
N ILE A 121 6.92 16.14 -8.96
CA ILE A 121 7.20 14.75 -8.60
C ILE A 121 7.72 13.99 -9.83
N ASN A 122 7.02 14.05 -10.96
CA ASN A 122 7.42 13.31 -12.17
C ASN A 122 8.73 13.81 -12.81
N ARG A 123 9.19 15.02 -12.46
CA ARG A 123 10.45 15.61 -12.94
C ARG A 123 11.57 15.55 -11.91
N MET A 124 11.34 14.88 -10.78
CA MET A 124 12.29 14.79 -9.66
C MET A 124 12.74 16.17 -9.16
N GLY A 125 11.85 17.17 -9.24
CA GLY A 125 12.11 18.53 -8.83
C GLY A 125 11.85 19.58 -9.91
N GLY A 126 12.23 20.82 -9.60
CA GLY A 126 12.06 21.96 -10.48
C GLY A 126 12.84 23.18 -10.00
N THR A 127 13.13 24.11 -10.91
CA THR A 127 14.01 25.26 -10.66
C THR A 127 13.30 26.52 -10.21
N ARG A 128 11.95 26.53 -10.17
CA ARG A 128 11.21 27.76 -9.88
C ARG A 128 11.06 28.05 -8.38
N TYR A 129 10.92 27.02 -7.56
CA TYR A 129 10.71 27.16 -6.12
C TYR A 129 11.61 26.19 -5.36
N GLU A 130 12.63 26.74 -4.68
CA GLU A 130 13.65 25.93 -3.99
C GLU A 130 13.06 25.06 -2.87
N TYR A 131 12.09 25.59 -2.13
CA TYR A 131 11.40 24.85 -1.06
C TYR A 131 10.70 23.59 -1.58
N LEU A 132 9.94 23.73 -2.67
CA LEU A 132 9.25 22.59 -3.29
C LEU A 132 10.25 21.59 -3.88
N ASN A 133 11.37 22.08 -4.42
CA ASN A 133 12.45 21.26 -4.94
C ASN A 133 13.12 20.45 -3.83
N LYS A 134 13.34 21.04 -2.66
CA LYS A 134 13.87 20.35 -1.48
C LYS A 134 12.96 19.19 -1.06
N ILE A 135 11.68 19.46 -0.81
CA ILE A 135 10.71 18.42 -0.40
C ILE A 135 10.60 17.31 -1.44
N THR A 136 10.59 17.68 -2.73
CA THR A 136 10.52 16.70 -3.82
C THR A 136 11.75 15.80 -3.83
N ARG A 137 12.95 16.38 -3.65
CA ARG A 137 14.20 15.61 -3.55
C ARG A 137 14.21 14.70 -2.33
N ASP A 138 13.81 15.19 -1.17
CA ASP A 138 13.78 14.40 0.07
C ASP A 138 12.87 13.16 -0.10
N LYS A 139 11.68 13.35 -0.71
CA LYS A 139 10.77 12.23 -1.02
C LYS A 139 11.36 11.25 -2.04
N TRP A 140 12.01 11.73 -3.10
CA TRP A 140 12.64 10.87 -4.10
C TRP A 140 13.83 10.09 -3.55
N GLN A 141 14.66 10.70 -2.72
CA GLN A 141 15.79 10.04 -2.05
C GLN A 141 15.30 8.93 -1.12
N TRP A 142 14.21 9.17 -0.39
CA TRP A 142 13.58 8.13 0.41
C TRP A 142 13.07 6.98 -0.47
N CYS A 143 12.42 7.28 -1.60
CA CYS A 143 11.96 6.26 -2.53
C CYS A 143 13.11 5.46 -3.14
N GLU A 144 14.21 6.12 -3.52
CA GLU A 144 15.42 5.49 -4.05
C GLU A 144 16.07 4.53 -3.03
N ALA A 145 16.18 4.96 -1.76
CA ALA A 145 16.72 4.14 -0.69
C ALA A 145 15.89 2.87 -0.42
N HIS A 146 14.57 2.92 -0.67
CA HIS A 146 13.65 1.79 -0.50
C HIS A 146 13.33 1.07 -1.82
N ASN A 147 14.03 1.41 -2.91
CA ASN A 147 13.86 0.83 -4.24
C ASN A 147 12.42 0.96 -4.81
N ASN A 148 11.74 2.06 -4.48
CA ASN A 148 10.38 2.39 -4.89
C ASN A 148 10.37 3.33 -6.10
N ILE A 149 9.54 3.02 -7.10
CA ILE A 149 9.32 3.89 -8.28
C ILE A 149 8.01 4.65 -8.08
N VAL A 150 8.09 5.98 -8.04
CA VAL A 150 6.91 6.84 -7.85
C VAL A 150 6.52 7.57 -9.14
N PHE A 151 5.22 7.63 -9.41
CA PHE A 151 4.63 8.39 -10.50
C PHE A 151 3.37 9.10 -10.00
N ALA A 152 3.30 10.41 -10.22
CA ALA A 152 2.16 11.23 -9.83
C ALA A 152 1.23 11.45 -11.03
N SER A 153 -0.04 11.08 -10.87
CA SER A 153 -1.10 11.42 -11.81
C SER A 153 -2.05 12.45 -11.17
N PHE A 154 -2.75 13.21 -12.01
CA PHE A 154 -3.78 14.12 -11.53
C PHE A 154 -5.08 13.35 -11.30
N ILE A 155 -5.58 13.38 -10.07
CA ILE A 155 -6.87 12.84 -9.68
C ILE A 155 -7.87 14.00 -9.56
N LYS A 156 -9.08 13.83 -10.09
CA LYS A 156 -10.12 14.87 -10.00
C LYS A 156 -10.60 14.98 -8.55
N SER A 157 -10.93 16.19 -8.10
CA SER A 157 -11.37 16.43 -6.72
C SER A 157 -12.55 15.56 -6.27
N LYS A 158 -13.45 15.19 -7.19
CA LYS A 158 -14.58 14.29 -6.90
C LYS A 158 -14.14 12.85 -6.54
N GLU A 159 -12.95 12.45 -6.95
CA GLU A 159 -12.36 11.13 -6.70
C GLU A 159 -11.31 11.18 -5.57
N ASN A 160 -10.97 12.38 -5.06
CA ASN A 160 -10.04 12.60 -3.96
C ASN A 160 -10.77 12.71 -2.60
N VAL A 161 -11.91 12.04 -2.45
CA VAL A 161 -12.78 12.17 -1.27
C VAL A 161 -12.08 11.64 -0.03
N GLU A 162 -11.48 10.45 -0.12
CA GLU A 162 -10.76 9.79 0.97
C GLU A 162 -9.58 10.64 1.46
N ALA A 163 -8.72 11.12 0.55
CA ALA A 163 -7.59 11.98 0.95
C ALA A 163 -8.02 13.36 1.45
N ASP A 164 -9.13 13.93 0.96
CA ASP A 164 -9.67 15.20 1.49
C ASP A 164 -10.25 14.99 2.89
N GLU A 165 -10.95 13.88 3.13
CA GLU A 165 -11.49 13.49 4.42
C GLU A 165 -10.37 13.23 5.44
N GLU A 166 -9.35 12.45 5.08
CA GLU A 166 -8.19 12.19 5.94
C GLU A 166 -7.40 13.46 6.24
N SER A 167 -7.23 14.36 5.27
CA SER A 167 -6.53 15.64 5.53
C SER A 167 -7.28 16.57 6.49
N ARG A 168 -8.58 16.33 6.70
CA ARG A 168 -9.42 17.07 7.64
C ARG A 168 -9.56 16.36 8.98
N ARG A 169 -9.13 15.11 9.07
CA ARG A 169 -9.10 14.35 10.31
C ARG A 169 -7.89 14.85 11.10
N GLU A 170 -8.13 15.67 12.12
CA GLU A 170 -7.12 15.95 13.15
C GLU A 170 -6.99 14.68 13.99
N GLU A 171 -6.17 13.73 13.54
CA GLU A 171 -5.72 12.65 14.43
C GLU A 171 -4.79 13.28 15.46
N ALA A 172 -5.22 13.28 16.72
CA ALA A 172 -4.31 13.42 17.84
C ALA A 172 -3.42 12.17 17.84
N GLU A 173 -2.42 12.13 16.98
CA GLU A 173 -1.32 11.18 17.06
C GLU A 173 -0.45 11.56 18.27
N ASP A 174 -1.03 11.49 19.46
CA ASP A 174 -0.28 11.37 20.68
C ASP A 174 0.12 9.89 20.76
N GLU A 175 1.28 9.56 20.18
CA GLU A 175 1.96 8.29 20.42
C GLU A 175 2.03 8.08 21.94
N TYR A 176 1.22 7.16 22.48
CA TYR A 176 1.17 6.91 23.92
C TYR A 176 2.45 6.19 24.35
N GLU A 177 3.45 6.95 24.78
CA GLU A 177 4.58 6.40 25.53
C GLU A 177 4.20 6.33 27.02
N LEU A 178 4.48 5.19 27.66
CA LEU A 178 4.32 5.06 29.10
C LEU A 178 5.30 6.04 29.78
N SER A 179 4.80 6.89 30.67
CA SER A 179 5.67 7.84 31.37
C SER A 179 6.76 7.09 32.16
N ASN A 180 7.98 7.63 32.17
CA ASN A 180 9.10 7.04 32.90
C ASN A 180 8.77 6.76 34.37
N GLU A 181 7.99 7.65 35.01
CA GLU A 181 7.56 7.47 36.39
C GLU A 181 6.59 6.28 36.55
N ALA A 182 5.66 6.10 35.62
CA ALA A 182 4.77 4.94 35.63
C ALA A 182 5.55 3.64 35.38
N TYR A 183 6.52 3.65 34.47
CA TYR A 183 7.41 2.52 34.21
C TYR A 183 8.24 2.14 35.46
N GLU A 184 8.83 3.12 36.15
CA GLU A 184 9.59 2.86 37.38
C GLU A 184 8.72 2.26 38.49
N ASN A 185 7.47 2.70 38.61
CA ASN A 185 6.53 2.15 39.60
C ASN A 185 6.17 0.69 39.29
N ILE A 186 6.05 0.35 38.00
CA ILE A 186 5.83 -1.02 37.54
C ILE A 186 7.05 -1.89 37.85
N VAL A 187 8.26 -1.44 37.51
CA VAL A 187 9.51 -2.19 37.79
C VAL A 187 9.75 -2.39 39.28
N LYS A 188 9.44 -1.40 40.13
CA LYS A 188 9.54 -1.55 41.60
C LYS A 188 8.61 -2.63 42.14
N SER A 189 7.45 -2.80 41.54
CA SER A 189 6.42 -3.73 42.02
C SER A 189 6.58 -5.14 41.43
N PHE A 190 6.97 -5.24 40.16
CA PHE A 190 6.96 -6.48 39.38
C PHE A 190 8.36 -6.96 38.92
N GLY A 191 9.40 -6.15 39.11
CA GLY A 191 10.75 -6.42 38.59
C GLY A 191 10.93 -5.95 37.14
N HIS A 192 12.16 -6.07 36.62
CA HIS A 192 12.44 -5.70 35.24
C HIS A 192 11.80 -6.72 34.27
N PRO A 193 11.00 -6.28 33.30
CA PRO A 193 10.45 -7.19 32.30
C PRO A 193 11.59 -7.76 31.46
N GLN A 194 11.74 -9.08 31.47
CA GLN A 194 12.65 -9.79 30.60
C GLN A 194 11.89 -10.17 29.32
N ILE A 195 12.20 -9.48 28.23
CA ILE A 195 11.61 -9.76 26.92
C ILE A 195 12.46 -10.86 26.29
N ASP A 196 11.99 -12.09 26.33
CA ASP A 196 12.54 -13.16 25.50
C ASP A 196 12.06 -12.93 24.06
N LEU A 197 12.90 -12.26 23.28
CA LEU A 197 12.76 -12.26 21.82
C LEU A 197 13.14 -13.67 21.35
N VAL A 198 12.13 -14.42 20.93
CA VAL A 198 12.29 -15.76 20.34
C VAL A 198 13.17 -15.62 19.08
N GLU A 199 14.26 -16.38 19.06
CA GLU A 199 15.20 -16.55 17.95
C GLU A 199 14.55 -17.22 16.73
#